data_AF-A0A3Q3CR40-F1
#
_entry.id   AF-A0A3Q3CR40-F1
#
_cell.length_a   1.000
_cell.length_b   1.000
_cell.length_c   1.000
_cell.angle_alpha   90.00
_cell.angle_beta   90.00
_cell.angle_gamma   90.00
#
_symmetry.space_group_name_H-M   'P 1'
#
loop_
_entity.id
_entity.type
_entity.pdbx_description
1 polymer ?
#
loop_
_entity_poly.entity_id
_entity_poly.type
_entity_poly.pdbx_seq_one_letter_code
_entity_poly.pdbx_strand_id
1 'polypeptide(L)'
;FVPSTLASCFRLYDQLVLLLFESLCDVLLLPIMEFAGKDISSWFDPKTEDILKYVDPLTCCVAYYTPRGRFLHIPPNGPRSDWDSDIGQPWWRDSRYEVGLLSAKTRWMRIINTLTSQEQWMEVCSEETLNEILQRYLRYNSHARSYTWKYNGAVLDMNKTLSENNVPDNDLELEQLRLDRDAFTPAILLHYNDDLTEG
;
A
#
# COMPACT_ATOMS: atom_id res chain seq x y z
N PHE A 1 -13.26 -12.84 4.35
CA PHE A 1 -11.92 -12.26 4.23
C PHE A 1 -12.11 -10.76 4.09
N VAL A 2 -11.70 -10.01 5.11
CA VAL A 2 -12.12 -8.63 5.37
C VAL A 2 -11.10 -7.68 4.72
N PRO A 3 -11.49 -6.77 3.82
CA PRO A 3 -10.68 -5.61 3.50
C PRO A 3 -11.25 -4.41 4.25
N SER A 4 -10.68 -4.09 5.41
CA SER A 4 -11.01 -2.88 6.20
C SER A 4 -9.90 -1.83 6.15
N THR A 5 -9.08 -1.84 5.10
CA THR A 5 -7.93 -0.95 4.96
C THR A 5 -8.32 0.33 4.21
N LEU A 6 -7.93 1.50 4.72
CA LEU A 6 -8.03 2.79 4.01
C LEU A 6 -6.64 3.24 3.58
N ALA A 7 -6.53 3.87 2.41
CA ALA A 7 -5.29 4.45 1.92
C ALA A 7 -5.35 5.99 1.87
N SER A 8 -4.32 6.67 2.39
CA SER A 8 -4.15 8.12 2.26
C SER A 8 -2.69 8.47 1.98
N CYS A 9 -2.41 9.19 0.88
CA CYS A 9 -1.10 9.75 0.51
C CYS A 9 0.10 8.86 0.88
N PHE A 10 0.05 7.58 0.48
CA PHE A 10 1.05 6.51 0.75
C PHE A 10 0.95 5.74 2.07
N ARG A 11 0.00 6.00 2.96
CA ARG A 11 -0.18 5.25 4.23
C ARG A 11 -1.43 4.36 4.20
N LEU A 12 -1.28 3.13 4.66
CA LEU A 12 -2.37 2.18 4.89
C LEU A 12 -2.77 2.23 6.35
N TYR A 13 -4.06 2.41 6.61
CA TYR A 13 -4.64 2.36 7.94
C TYR A 13 -5.51 1.10 8.02
N ASP A 14 -5.15 0.14 8.88
CA ASP A 14 -5.81 -1.18 8.97
C ASP A 14 -6.59 -1.35 10.29
N GLN A 15 -6.63 -0.33 11.15
CA GLN A 15 -7.36 -0.42 12.41
C GLN A 15 -8.26 0.77 12.70
N LEU A 16 -9.26 0.96 11.85
CA LEU A 16 -10.58 1.40 12.35
C LEU A 16 -11.18 0.37 13.32
N VAL A 17 -10.70 -0.89 13.32
CA VAL A 17 -11.15 -1.97 14.21
C VAL A 17 -10.96 -1.63 15.70
N LEU A 18 -9.93 -0.86 16.08
CA LEU A 18 -9.75 -0.41 17.47
C LEU A 18 -10.66 0.78 17.84
N LEU A 19 -10.95 1.69 16.90
CA LEU A 19 -11.96 2.74 17.08
C LEU A 19 -13.39 2.19 17.08
N LEU A 20 -13.63 1.11 16.34
CA LEU A 20 -14.88 0.36 16.23
C LEU A 20 -15.30 -0.31 17.55
N PHE A 21 -14.36 -0.57 18.48
CA PHE A 21 -14.67 -1.17 19.79
C PHE A 21 -15.05 -0.14 20.86
N GLU A 22 -14.55 1.10 20.79
CA GLU A 22 -14.90 2.15 21.76
C GLU A 22 -16.17 2.92 21.39
N SER A 23 -16.49 3.04 20.08
CA SER A 23 -17.63 3.81 19.58
C SER A 23 -18.67 2.92 18.89
N LEU A 24 -19.33 2.05 19.67
CA LEU A 24 -20.47 1.27 19.21
C LEU A 24 -21.55 2.21 18.61
N CYS A 25 -21.68 2.18 17.28
CA CYS A 25 -22.83 2.70 16.53
C CYS A 25 -22.91 4.23 16.37
N ASP A 26 -21.82 4.90 16.00
CA ASP A 26 -21.86 6.33 15.68
C ASP A 26 -22.07 6.59 14.18
N VAL A 27 -23.01 7.48 13.84
CA VAL A 27 -23.34 7.90 12.45
C VAL A 27 -22.10 8.44 11.73
N LEU A 28 -21.12 8.92 12.49
CA LEU A 28 -19.84 9.45 12.02
C LEU A 28 -18.89 8.39 11.42
N LEU A 29 -19.17 7.11 11.61
CA LEU A 29 -18.39 6.04 10.98
C LEU A 29 -18.90 5.70 9.57
N LEU A 30 -20.14 6.04 9.23
CA LEU A 30 -20.75 5.68 7.95
C LEU A 30 -19.93 6.16 6.73
N PRO A 31 -19.46 7.43 6.67
CA PRO A 31 -18.69 7.88 5.51
C PRO A 31 -17.35 7.14 5.37
N ILE A 32 -16.74 6.77 6.50
CA ILE A 32 -15.48 6.03 6.53
C ILE A 32 -15.72 4.58 6.06
N MET A 33 -16.79 3.93 6.54
CA MET A 33 -17.15 2.56 6.16
C MET A 33 -17.53 2.44 4.68
N GLU A 34 -18.20 3.44 4.09
CA GLU A 34 -18.54 3.46 2.66
C GLU A 34 -17.28 3.46 1.75
N PHE A 35 -16.16 3.95 2.28
CA PHE A 35 -14.88 4.05 1.58
C PHE A 35 -13.84 3.02 2.04
N ALA A 36 -14.22 2.07 2.91
CA ALA A 36 -13.34 0.97 3.30
C ALA A 36 -12.84 0.20 2.06
N GLY A 37 -11.54 -0.05 2.00
CA GLY A 37 -10.89 -0.69 0.85
C GLY A 37 -10.69 0.23 -0.37
N LYS A 38 -11.03 1.52 -0.29
CA LYS A 38 -10.83 2.51 -1.35
C LYS A 38 -9.75 3.52 -0.97
N ASP A 39 -9.20 4.17 -1.99
CA ASP A 39 -8.31 5.32 -1.79
C ASP A 39 -9.12 6.55 -1.34
N ILE A 40 -8.70 7.13 -0.21
CA ILE A 40 -9.26 8.37 0.35
C ILE A 40 -8.28 9.53 0.30
N SER A 41 -7.16 9.39 -0.45
CA SER A 41 -6.16 10.45 -0.62
C SER A 41 -6.77 11.79 -1.06
N SER A 42 -7.84 11.74 -1.87
CA SER A 42 -8.59 12.92 -2.31
C SER A 42 -9.24 13.75 -1.19
N TRP A 43 -9.34 13.22 0.03
CA TRP A 43 -9.91 13.96 1.17
C TRP A 43 -8.89 14.88 1.82
N PHE A 44 -7.60 14.67 1.56
CA PHE A 44 -6.49 15.33 2.25
C PHE A 44 -5.83 16.37 1.36
N ASP A 45 -5.35 17.45 1.98
CA ASP A 45 -4.45 18.40 1.36
C ASP A 45 -3.03 17.82 1.34
N PRO A 46 -2.40 17.64 0.16
CA PRO A 46 -1.08 17.03 0.05
C PRO A 46 0.04 17.84 0.74
N LYS A 47 -0.18 19.12 1.06
CA LYS A 47 0.82 19.96 1.74
C LYS A 47 0.69 19.93 3.25
N THR A 48 -0.53 19.84 3.76
CA THR A 48 -0.79 19.96 5.21
C THR A 48 -1.06 18.62 5.89
N GLU A 49 -1.25 17.56 5.08
CA GLU A 49 -1.67 16.22 5.52
C GLU A 49 -2.92 16.26 6.40
N ASP A 50 -3.70 17.34 6.28
CA ASP A 50 -4.98 17.55 6.96
C ASP A 50 -6.12 17.39 5.96
N ILE A 51 -7.34 17.20 6.45
CA ILE A 51 -8.52 17.15 5.60
C ILE A 51 -8.68 18.50 4.88
N LEU A 52 -9.05 18.45 3.59
CA LEU A 52 -9.29 19.61 2.76
C LEU A 52 -10.24 20.59 3.47
N LYS A 53 -9.96 21.89 3.35
CA LYS A 53 -10.77 22.96 3.94
C LYS A 53 -11.36 23.85 2.86
N TYR A 54 -12.52 24.42 3.14
CA TYR A 54 -13.17 25.41 2.29
C TYR A 54 -13.73 26.55 3.15
N VAL A 55 -14.00 27.69 2.52
CA VAL A 55 -14.74 28.79 3.16
C VAL A 55 -16.22 28.54 2.95
N ASP A 56 -16.96 28.31 4.03
CA ASP A 56 -18.40 28.12 3.96
C ASP A 56 -19.07 29.44 3.51
N PRO A 57 -19.79 29.45 2.38
CA PRO A 57 -20.42 30.68 1.87
C PRO A 57 -21.49 31.24 2.81
N LEU A 58 -22.07 30.42 3.70
CA LEU A 58 -23.14 30.85 4.59
C LEU A 58 -22.58 31.52 5.86
N THR A 59 -21.58 30.90 6.48
CA THR A 59 -20.98 31.40 7.74
C THR A 59 -19.74 32.26 7.51
N CYS A 60 -19.17 32.25 6.30
CA CYS A 60 -17.86 32.84 5.96
C CYS A 60 -16.69 32.28 6.81
N CYS A 61 -16.90 31.16 7.50
CA CYS A 61 -15.88 30.49 8.32
C CYS A 61 -15.14 29.42 7.51
N VAL A 62 -13.90 29.13 7.92
CA VAL A 62 -13.14 27.99 7.37
C VAL A 62 -13.65 26.70 8.01
N ALA A 63 -14.11 25.75 7.19
CA ALA A 63 -14.63 24.46 7.61
C ALA A 63 -13.98 23.31 6.83
N TYR A 64 -14.07 22.09 7.36
CA TYR A 64 -13.60 20.88 6.67
C TYR A 64 -14.54 20.50 5.52
N TYR A 65 -13.96 20.23 4.36
CA TYR A 65 -14.68 19.80 3.16
C TYR A 65 -15.09 18.33 3.29
N THR A 66 -16.34 18.10 3.68
CA THR A 66 -16.89 16.76 3.94
C THR A 66 -18.17 16.52 3.12
N PRO A 67 -18.07 16.36 1.79
CA PRO A 67 -19.24 16.31 0.89
C PRO A 67 -20.15 15.10 1.11
N ARG A 68 -19.61 14.03 1.73
CA ARG A 68 -20.34 12.80 2.08
C ARG A 68 -20.85 12.79 3.52
N GLY A 69 -20.76 13.91 4.21
CA GLY A 69 -21.15 14.05 5.61
C GLY A 69 -19.96 14.02 6.56
N ARG A 70 -20.24 14.45 7.80
CA ARG A 70 -19.25 14.53 8.87
C ARG A 70 -18.84 13.12 9.31
N PHE A 71 -17.55 12.92 9.51
CA PHE A 71 -17.00 11.68 10.05
C PHE A 71 -16.18 11.90 11.33
N LEU A 72 -15.68 10.80 11.90
CA LEU A 72 -14.94 10.78 13.16
C LEU A 72 -13.84 11.85 13.24
N HIS A 73 -13.74 12.53 14.38
CA HIS A 73 -12.77 13.61 14.69
C HIS A 73 -12.93 14.90 13.87
N ILE A 74 -13.94 15.00 12.99
CA ILE A 74 -14.30 16.27 12.33
C ILE A 74 -15.25 17.07 13.25
N PRO A 75 -14.90 18.30 13.62
CA PRO A 75 -15.78 19.15 14.42
C PRO A 75 -17.05 19.53 13.64
N PRO A 76 -18.17 19.76 14.33
CA PRO A 76 -19.38 20.26 13.69
C PRO A 76 -19.19 21.68 13.14
N ASN A 77 -19.93 22.03 12.08
CA ASN A 77 -19.87 23.36 11.43
C ASN A 77 -20.36 24.52 12.32
N GLY A 78 -20.88 24.23 13.52
CA GLY A 78 -21.40 25.21 14.45
C GLY A 78 -21.33 24.71 15.90
N PRO A 79 -21.62 25.58 16.87
CA PRO A 79 -21.54 25.26 18.28
C PRO A 79 -22.53 24.14 18.65
N ARG A 80 -22.02 23.11 19.32
CA ARG A 80 -22.74 21.87 19.64
C ARG A 80 -22.32 21.45 21.04
N SER A 81 -23.29 21.20 21.93
CA SER A 81 -23.03 20.78 23.31
C SER A 81 -22.77 19.27 23.45
N ASP A 82 -23.08 18.51 22.40
CA ASP A 82 -22.86 17.07 22.26
C ASP A 82 -21.51 16.75 21.60
N TRP A 83 -20.65 17.75 21.39
CA TRP A 83 -19.32 17.58 20.82
C TRP A 83 -18.25 17.83 21.87
N ASP A 84 -17.41 16.83 22.11
CA ASP A 84 -16.21 16.99 22.91
C ASP A 84 -15.10 17.63 22.06
N SER A 85 -14.57 18.76 22.52
CA SER A 85 -13.45 19.42 21.86
C SER A 85 -12.09 18.84 22.24
N ASP A 86 -12.01 18.05 23.32
CA ASP A 86 -10.77 17.46 23.83
C ASP A 86 -10.49 16.08 23.22
N ILE A 87 -10.57 15.99 21.88
CA ILE A 87 -10.31 14.76 21.13
C ILE A 87 -8.81 14.39 21.02
N GLY A 88 -7.93 15.23 21.57
CA GLY A 88 -6.48 15.11 21.37
C GLY A 88 -6.08 15.26 19.90
N GLN A 89 -5.50 14.21 19.32
CA GLN A 89 -5.02 14.19 17.94
C GLN A 89 -6.02 13.46 17.03
N PRO A 90 -6.40 14.05 15.88
CA PRO A 90 -7.30 13.37 14.95
C PRO A 90 -6.66 12.09 14.41
N TRP A 91 -7.48 11.11 14.03
CA TRP A 91 -7.01 9.76 13.71
C TRP A 91 -6.06 9.75 12.50
N TRP A 92 -6.27 10.65 11.53
CA TRP A 92 -5.43 10.76 10.35
C TRP A 92 -4.03 11.31 10.62
N ARG A 93 -3.81 11.93 11.78
CA ARG A 93 -2.49 12.42 12.21
C ARG A 93 -1.81 11.49 13.21
N ASP A 94 -2.49 10.47 13.70
CA ASP A 94 -1.96 9.57 14.72
C ASP A 94 -1.36 8.32 14.07
N SER A 95 -0.04 8.18 14.19
CA SER A 95 0.73 7.08 13.60
C SER A 95 0.37 5.71 14.18
N ARG A 96 -0.34 5.64 15.32
CA ARG A 96 -0.80 4.37 15.90
C ARG A 96 -1.80 3.64 15.01
N TYR A 97 -2.52 4.36 14.14
CA TYR A 97 -3.51 3.78 13.24
C TYR A 97 -2.93 3.40 11.87
N GLU A 98 -1.69 3.79 11.59
CA GLU A 98 -0.99 3.43 10.36
C GLU A 98 -0.36 2.04 10.50
N VAL A 99 -0.59 1.18 9.51
CA VAL A 99 -0.13 -0.21 9.51
C VAL A 99 0.86 -0.54 8.40
N GLY A 100 1.11 0.41 7.50
CA GLY A 100 2.01 0.20 6.38
C GLY A 100 1.90 1.32 5.35
N LEU A 101 2.61 1.13 4.24
CA LEU A 101 2.60 2.07 3.13
C LEU A 101 1.84 1.48 1.92
N LEU A 102 1.05 2.31 1.25
CA LEU A 102 0.46 1.95 -0.03
C LEU A 102 1.55 2.02 -1.10
N SER A 103 1.64 0.96 -1.90
CA SER A 103 2.62 0.94 -2.97
C SER A 103 2.40 2.04 -4.00
N ALA A 104 3.48 2.71 -4.37
CA ALA A 104 3.43 3.75 -5.40
C ALA A 104 3.09 3.15 -6.78
N LYS A 105 3.58 1.93 -7.05
CA LYS A 105 3.31 1.20 -8.29
C LYS A 105 3.60 -0.29 -8.11
N THR A 106 2.63 -1.12 -8.49
CA THR A 106 2.81 -2.57 -8.61
C THR A 106 3.08 -2.99 -10.04
N ARG A 107 3.80 -4.11 -10.20
CA ARG A 107 4.07 -4.74 -11.50
C ARG A 107 4.17 -6.24 -11.36
N TRP A 108 3.87 -6.95 -12.44
CA TRP A 108 4.08 -8.40 -12.51
C TRP A 108 5.54 -8.73 -12.80
N MET A 109 6.00 -9.83 -12.23
CA MET A 109 7.26 -10.48 -12.57
C MET A 109 7.09 -11.99 -12.56
N ARG A 110 8.05 -12.67 -13.20
CA ARG A 110 8.16 -14.12 -13.17
C ARG A 110 9.41 -14.53 -12.40
N ILE A 111 9.27 -15.51 -11.54
CA ILE A 111 10.40 -16.16 -10.85
C ILE A 111 10.48 -17.58 -11.36
N ILE A 112 11.58 -17.91 -12.02
CA ILE A 112 11.78 -19.20 -12.68
C ILE A 112 12.88 -19.96 -11.95
N ASN A 113 12.53 -21.12 -11.39
CA ASN A 113 13.51 -22.05 -10.89
C ASN A 113 14.14 -22.80 -12.07
N THR A 114 15.43 -22.54 -12.34
CA THR A 114 16.10 -23.14 -13.50
C THR A 114 16.35 -24.64 -13.34
N LEU A 115 16.36 -25.15 -12.10
CA LEU A 115 16.55 -26.57 -11.82
C LEU A 115 15.26 -27.37 -12.09
N THR A 116 14.11 -26.86 -11.63
CA THR A 116 12.82 -27.56 -11.76
C THR A 116 11.99 -27.10 -12.97
N SER A 117 12.40 -26.04 -13.65
CA SER A 117 11.64 -25.33 -14.69
C SER A 117 10.28 -24.80 -14.22
N GLN A 118 10.07 -24.68 -12.92
CA GLN A 118 8.84 -24.10 -12.35
C GLN A 118 8.88 -22.58 -12.46
N GLU A 119 7.78 -22.01 -12.94
CA GLU A 119 7.58 -20.57 -13.07
C GLU A 119 6.49 -20.12 -12.10
N GLN A 120 6.77 -19.04 -11.38
CA GLN A 120 5.81 -18.39 -10.49
C GLN A 120 5.63 -16.93 -10.87
N TRP A 121 4.38 -16.52 -11.07
CA TRP A 121 4.01 -15.13 -11.25
C TRP A 121 3.84 -14.45 -9.90
N MET A 122 4.44 -13.28 -9.74
CA MET A 122 4.33 -12.48 -8.54
C MET A 122 4.07 -11.02 -8.90
N GLU A 123 3.07 -10.44 -8.25
CA GLU A 123 2.87 -9.00 -8.22
C GLU A 123 3.77 -8.41 -7.13
N VAL A 124 4.63 -7.49 -7.52
CA VAL A 124 5.62 -6.85 -6.64
C VAL A 124 5.42 -5.35 -6.60
N CYS A 125 5.83 -4.76 -5.50
CA CYS A 125 5.85 -3.32 -5.33
C CYS A 125 7.20 -2.74 -5.80
N SER A 126 7.20 -1.49 -6.27
CA SER A 126 8.43 -0.87 -6.80
C SER A 126 9.48 -0.59 -5.71
N GLU A 127 9.01 -0.33 -4.49
CA GLU A 127 9.82 -0.10 -3.28
C GLU A 127 10.25 -1.38 -2.57
N GLU A 128 9.76 -2.56 -3.00
CA GLU A 128 10.07 -3.84 -2.37
C GLU A 128 11.51 -4.27 -2.70
N THR A 129 12.27 -4.64 -1.66
CA THR A 129 13.59 -5.25 -1.81
C THR A 129 13.47 -6.70 -2.27
N LEU A 130 14.52 -7.24 -2.90
CA LEU A 130 14.54 -8.66 -3.28
C LEU A 130 14.42 -9.60 -2.07
N ASN A 131 14.88 -9.21 -0.89
CA ASN A 131 14.69 -9.98 0.33
C ASN A 131 13.22 -10.10 0.75
N GLU A 132 12.43 -9.04 0.61
CA GLU A 132 10.98 -9.05 0.89
C GLU A 132 10.24 -9.91 -0.14
N ILE A 133 10.60 -9.78 -1.43
CA ILE A 133 10.10 -10.64 -2.51
C ILE A 133 10.42 -12.11 -2.22
N LEU A 134 11.66 -12.41 -1.79
CA LEU A 134 12.07 -13.75 -1.36
C LEU A 134 11.19 -14.26 -0.22
N GLN A 135 10.95 -13.47 0.84
CA GLN A 135 10.10 -13.90 1.96
C GLN A 135 8.70 -14.35 1.48
N ARG A 136 8.11 -13.61 0.52
CA ARG A 136 6.82 -13.98 -0.07
C ARG A 136 6.92 -15.23 -0.95
N TYR A 137 8.02 -15.39 -1.68
CA TYR A 137 8.29 -16.53 -2.56
C TYR A 137 8.55 -17.85 -1.79
N LEU A 138 9.02 -17.80 -0.54
CA LEU A 138 9.32 -18.99 0.26
C LEU A 138 8.14 -19.97 0.42
N ARG A 139 6.90 -19.50 0.25
CA ARG A 139 5.70 -20.37 0.23
C ARG A 139 5.70 -21.40 -0.92
N TYR A 140 6.42 -21.11 -2.00
CA TYR A 140 6.54 -21.96 -3.19
C TYR A 140 7.80 -22.83 -3.15
N ASN A 141 8.88 -22.29 -2.56
CA ASN A 141 10.13 -23.02 -2.34
C ASN A 141 10.77 -22.54 -1.04
N SER A 142 10.64 -23.35 0.02
CA SER A 142 11.21 -23.08 1.36
C SER A 142 12.73 -22.95 1.35
N HIS A 143 13.40 -23.59 0.40
CA HIS A 143 14.85 -23.57 0.25
C HIS A 143 15.35 -22.43 -0.65
N ALA A 144 14.47 -21.53 -1.15
CA ALA A 144 14.88 -20.46 -2.05
C ALA A 144 15.91 -19.47 -1.46
N ARG A 145 16.14 -19.51 -0.13
CA ARG A 145 17.20 -18.73 0.54
C ARG A 145 18.60 -19.14 0.10
N SER A 146 18.82 -20.40 -0.25
CA SER A 146 20.12 -20.89 -0.73
C SER A 146 20.32 -20.69 -2.22
N TYR A 147 19.31 -20.22 -2.96
CA TYR A 147 19.42 -20.04 -4.41
C TYR A 147 20.07 -18.70 -4.73
N THR A 148 20.83 -18.67 -5.83
CA THR A 148 21.35 -17.42 -6.40
C THR A 148 20.31 -16.82 -7.35
N TRP A 149 19.86 -15.60 -7.07
CA TRP A 149 18.89 -14.86 -7.88
C TRP A 149 19.62 -14.07 -8.97
N LYS A 150 19.18 -14.23 -10.22
CA LYS A 150 19.80 -13.57 -11.38
C LYS A 150 18.79 -12.91 -12.31
N TYR A 151 19.20 -11.80 -12.92
CA TYR A 151 18.50 -11.16 -14.02
C TYR A 151 19.48 -10.85 -15.14
N ASN A 152 19.15 -11.21 -16.39
CA ASN A 152 20.03 -11.06 -17.55
C ASN A 152 21.48 -11.54 -17.32
N GLY A 153 21.66 -12.63 -16.58
CA GLY A 153 22.96 -13.22 -16.26
C GLY A 153 23.72 -12.57 -15.09
N ALA A 154 23.30 -11.39 -14.63
CA ALA A 154 23.89 -10.73 -13.46
C ALA A 154 23.26 -11.25 -12.15
N VAL A 155 24.08 -11.40 -11.11
CA VAL A 155 23.62 -11.73 -9.75
C VAL A 155 22.99 -10.49 -9.13
N LEU A 156 21.82 -10.66 -8.54
CA LEU A 156 21.10 -9.58 -7.90
C LEU A 156 21.49 -9.43 -6.43
N ASP A 157 21.53 -8.19 -5.96
CA ASP A 157 21.75 -7.84 -4.56
C ASP A 157 20.41 -7.90 -3.80
N MET A 158 20.33 -8.81 -2.83
CA MET A 158 19.10 -9.08 -2.09
C MET A 158 18.62 -7.92 -1.22
N ASN A 159 19.50 -6.98 -0.87
CA ASN A 159 19.14 -5.80 -0.07
C ASN A 159 18.67 -4.61 -0.91
N LYS A 160 18.69 -4.74 -2.24
CA LYS A 160 18.28 -3.70 -3.17
C LYS A 160 16.91 -4.00 -3.78
N THR A 161 16.25 -2.94 -4.20
CA THR A 161 15.02 -3.00 -5.01
C THR A 161 15.32 -3.50 -6.43
N LEU A 162 14.28 -3.76 -7.21
CA LEU A 162 14.41 -4.19 -8.61
C LEU A 162 15.08 -3.12 -9.49
N SER A 163 14.69 -1.87 -9.32
CA SER A 163 15.24 -0.75 -10.09
C SER A 163 16.72 -0.55 -9.80
N GLU A 164 17.14 -0.62 -8.54
CA GLU A 164 18.53 -0.55 -8.10
C GLU A 164 19.37 -1.75 -8.58
N ASN A 165 18.73 -2.90 -8.79
CA ASN A 165 19.32 -4.08 -9.40
C ASN A 165 19.33 -4.06 -10.94
N ASN A 166 19.01 -2.93 -11.56
CA ASN A 166 18.91 -2.76 -13.02
C ASN A 166 17.86 -3.71 -13.65
N VAL A 167 16.76 -3.96 -12.94
CA VAL A 167 15.57 -4.63 -13.46
C VAL A 167 14.52 -3.54 -13.76
N PRO A 168 14.58 -2.88 -14.92
CA PRO A 168 13.77 -1.70 -15.20
C PRO A 168 12.29 -2.04 -15.26
N ASP A 169 11.48 -1.02 -15.02
CA ASP A 169 10.04 -1.05 -15.24
C ASP A 169 9.75 -0.46 -16.62
N ASN A 170 9.37 -1.33 -17.54
CA ASN A 170 9.17 -0.96 -18.95
C ASN A 170 7.70 -0.73 -19.30
N ASP A 171 6.77 -0.71 -18.32
CA ASP A 171 5.33 -0.65 -18.62
C ASP A 171 4.95 0.55 -19.48
N LEU A 172 5.55 1.72 -19.20
CA LEU A 172 5.29 2.96 -19.95
C LEU A 172 5.80 2.86 -21.39
N GLU A 173 6.99 2.29 -21.58
CA GLU A 173 7.56 2.08 -22.91
C GLU A 173 6.73 1.05 -23.70
N LEU A 174 6.35 -0.06 -23.08
CA LEU A 174 5.48 -1.08 -23.67
C LEU A 174 4.13 -0.49 -24.08
N GLU A 175 3.55 0.38 -23.26
CA GLU A 175 2.30 1.08 -23.57
C GLU A 175 2.46 2.02 -24.77
N GLN A 176 3.52 2.82 -24.80
CA GLN A 176 3.82 3.73 -25.92
C GLN A 176 4.01 2.97 -27.23
N LEU A 177 4.66 1.81 -27.16
CA LEU A 177 4.89 0.91 -28.29
C LEU A 177 3.68 0.01 -28.62
N ARG A 178 2.62 0.05 -27.80
CA ARG A 178 1.42 -0.81 -27.90
C ARG A 178 1.76 -2.30 -27.91
N LEU A 179 2.75 -2.69 -27.13
CA LEU A 179 3.15 -4.07 -26.93
C LEU A 179 2.35 -4.71 -25.80
N ASP A 180 2.17 -6.02 -25.90
CA ASP A 180 1.49 -6.81 -24.87
C ASP A 180 2.37 -6.89 -23.60
N ARG A 181 1.88 -6.35 -22.49
CA ARG A 181 2.63 -6.29 -21.24
C ARG A 181 2.93 -7.69 -20.68
N ASP A 182 2.02 -8.63 -20.89
CA ASP A 182 2.16 -9.98 -20.35
C ASP A 182 3.32 -10.71 -21.04
N ALA A 183 3.46 -10.53 -22.36
CA ALA A 183 4.52 -11.13 -23.17
C ALA A 183 5.93 -10.63 -22.80
N PHE A 184 6.05 -9.40 -22.30
CA PHE A 184 7.33 -8.78 -21.93
C PHE A 184 7.59 -8.75 -20.43
N THR A 185 6.83 -9.54 -19.65
CA THR A 185 7.00 -9.62 -18.20
C THR A 185 8.41 -10.11 -17.85
N PRO A 186 9.18 -9.35 -17.05
CA PRO A 186 10.56 -9.69 -16.72
C PRO A 186 10.64 -10.96 -15.87
N ALA A 187 11.69 -11.75 -16.11
CA ALA A 187 11.94 -13.00 -15.39
C ALA A 187 13.22 -12.95 -14.58
N ILE A 188 13.12 -13.26 -13.29
CA ILE A 188 14.25 -13.55 -12.40
C ILE A 188 14.48 -15.05 -12.41
N LEU A 189 15.73 -15.45 -12.59
CA LEU A 189 16.17 -16.84 -12.63
C LEU A 189 16.76 -17.24 -11.28
N LEU A 190 16.26 -18.33 -10.70
CA LEU A 190 16.83 -18.93 -9.51
C LEU A 190 17.75 -20.07 -9.89
N HIS A 191 19.03 -19.92 -9.57
CA HIS A 191 20.04 -20.94 -9.73
C HIS A 191 20.27 -21.63 -8.39
N TYR A 192 20.05 -22.95 -8.36
CA TYR A 192 20.40 -23.76 -7.20
C TYR A 192 21.91 -23.68 -6.94
N ASN A 193 22.27 -23.35 -5.70
CA ASN A 193 23.64 -23.53 -5.23
C ASN A 193 23.71 -24.94 -4.64
N ASP A 194 24.78 -25.69 -4.95
CA ASP A 194 25.00 -27.00 -4.33
C ASP A 194 25.53 -26.80 -2.91
N ASP A 195 24.66 -26.33 -2.01
CA ASP A 195 24.94 -26.20 -0.60
C ASP A 195 24.25 -27.31 0.19
N LEU A 196 25.05 -28.05 0.97
CA LEU A 196 24.59 -29.06 1.90
C LEU A 196 23.91 -28.38 3.12
N THR A 197 22.78 -27.71 2.91
CA THR A 197 21.92 -27.31 4.02
C THR A 197 20.95 -28.44 4.34
N GLU A 198 21.27 -29.22 5.38
CA GLU A 198 20.35 -30.17 6.00
C GLU A 198 19.10 -29.41 6.50
N GLY A 199 17.92 -29.98 6.24
CA GLY A 199 16.60 -29.37 6.44
C GLY A 199 16.14 -29.24 7.88
#